data_AF-A0A4P9VRA2-F1
#
_entry.id   AF-A0A4P9VRA2-F1
#
_cell.length_a   1.000
_cell.length_b   1.000
_cell.length_c   1.000
_cell.angle_alpha   90.00
_cell.angle_beta   90.00
_cell.angle_gamma   90.00
#
_symmetry.space_group_name_H-M   'P 1'
#
loop_
_entity.id
_entity.type
_entity.pdbx_description
1 polymer ?
#
loop_
_entity_poly.entity_id
_entity_poly.type
_entity_poly.pdbx_seq_one_letter_code
_entity_poly.pdbx_strand_id
1 'polypeptide(L)'
;MKKILGYSVIAFAIGSQFTKTINADENYLYEELSPINEEGLLPLNDDQTEVYNAIVSQSMRICKNQRVPKGWVITGEASGASCSGRFPNMWIIKKPSTSDSICKISPFPDGYVITAEGSSASCPHQFPNVWKIKKPRQSESICKVSKLPKNYIITSESSSASCPHQFPNVWKIKTPRSTDTMCSISPLPEGYVITGRGSSASCPGRFPNTTKIKKL
;
A
#
# COMPACT_ATOMS: atom_id res chain seq x y z
N MET A 1 -27.24 9.18 36.47
CA MET A 1 -26.58 10.20 35.63
C MET A 1 -25.17 9.73 35.31
N LYS A 2 -24.91 9.25 34.09
CA LYS A 2 -23.57 8.84 33.63
C LYS A 2 -22.85 10.10 33.09
N LYS A 3 -21.78 10.54 33.75
CA LYS A 3 -20.83 11.50 33.17
C LYS A 3 -20.01 10.78 32.11
N ILE A 4 -20.13 11.20 30.86
CA ILE A 4 -19.19 10.84 29.79
C ILE A 4 -18.13 11.94 29.78
N LEU A 5 -16.88 11.58 30.06
CA LEU A 5 -15.71 12.45 29.95
C LEU A 5 -15.41 12.64 28.46
N GLY A 6 -15.69 13.83 27.93
CA GLY A 6 -15.23 14.24 26.61
C GLY A 6 -13.75 14.62 26.67
N TYR A 7 -12.92 13.94 25.89
CA TYR A 7 -11.53 14.34 25.70
C TYR A 7 -11.47 15.43 24.62
N SER A 8 -11.18 16.67 25.02
CA SER A 8 -10.78 17.74 24.09
C SER A 8 -9.31 17.55 23.73
N VAL A 9 -9.01 17.25 22.46
CA VAL A 9 -7.64 17.28 21.95
C VAL A 9 -7.38 18.67 21.38
N ILE A 10 -6.56 19.46 22.09
CA ILE A 10 -6.07 20.75 21.66
C ILE A 10 -4.73 20.51 20.94
N ALA A 11 -4.71 20.66 19.62
CA ALA A 11 -3.46 20.68 18.86
C ALA A 11 -2.97 22.14 18.78
N PHE A 12 -1.91 22.46 19.53
CA PHE A 12 -1.16 23.71 19.34
C PHE A 12 -0.06 23.48 18.30
N ALA A 13 -0.23 24.08 17.11
CA ALA A 13 0.88 24.39 16.22
C ALA A 13 0.88 25.92 16.01
N ILE A 14 2.05 26.49 16.23
CA ILE A 14 2.35 27.91 16.21
C ILE A 14 1.90 28.53 14.88
N GLY A 15 0.93 29.46 14.92
CA GLY A 15 0.77 30.49 13.90
C GLY A 15 -0.10 30.21 12.66
N SER A 16 -1.26 29.54 12.76
CA SER A 16 -2.48 29.92 12.00
C SER A 16 -3.69 29.15 12.52
N GLN A 17 -4.85 29.81 12.67
CA GLN A 17 -6.04 29.22 13.27
C GLN A 17 -6.71 28.21 12.34
N PHE A 18 -6.74 26.93 12.74
CA PHE A 18 -7.72 25.97 12.25
C PHE A 18 -8.44 25.35 13.45
N THR A 19 -9.68 25.78 13.68
CA THR A 19 -10.60 25.14 14.62
C THR A 19 -11.63 24.37 13.81
N LYS A 20 -11.58 23.04 13.85
CA LYS A 20 -12.74 22.22 13.46
C LYS A 20 -13.09 21.27 14.60
N THR A 21 -14.16 21.61 15.30
CA THR A 21 -14.80 20.77 16.31
C THR A 21 -15.41 19.57 15.58
N ILE A 22 -14.85 18.37 15.78
CA ILE A 22 -15.45 17.13 15.30
C ILE A 22 -16.49 16.72 16.35
N ASN A 23 -17.74 17.12 16.17
CA ASN A 23 -18.85 16.53 16.93
C ASN A 23 -19.09 15.11 16.40
N ALA A 24 -18.97 14.14 17.30
CA ALA A 24 -19.36 12.77 17.03
C ALA A 24 -20.88 12.65 17.14
N ASP A 25 -21.62 13.27 16.22
CA ASP A 25 -23.00 12.92 15.93
C ASP A 25 -23.36 13.43 14.52
N GLU A 26 -23.84 12.47 13.70
CA GLU A 26 -24.53 12.59 12.42
C GLU A 26 -23.83 13.25 11.20
N ASN A 27 -23.78 12.45 10.12
CA ASN A 27 -23.86 12.82 8.70
C ASN A 27 -23.03 14.00 8.15
N TYR A 28 -22.00 13.64 7.37
CA TYR A 28 -21.36 14.39 6.28
C TYR A 28 -20.81 15.80 6.55
N LEU A 29 -19.50 15.97 6.35
CA LEU A 29 -18.88 17.03 5.51
C LEU A 29 -17.36 17.03 5.73
N TYR A 30 -16.59 16.63 4.70
CA TYR A 30 -15.20 17.08 4.62
C TYR A 30 -14.96 17.75 3.27
N GLU A 31 -14.86 19.07 3.39
CA GLU A 31 -14.10 19.99 2.56
C GLU A 31 -12.68 19.45 2.32
N GLU A 32 -12.17 19.62 1.10
CA GLU A 32 -10.85 19.18 0.67
C GLU A 32 -9.74 19.67 1.63
N LEU A 33 -8.96 18.74 2.19
CA LEU A 33 -7.63 19.08 2.66
C LEU A 33 -6.74 19.31 1.43
N SER A 34 -6.71 20.54 0.92
CA SER A 34 -5.74 20.99 -0.07
C SER A 34 -4.32 21.06 0.52
N PRO A 35 -3.27 20.93 -0.31
CA PRO A 35 -1.95 20.47 0.13
C PRO A 35 -1.14 21.56 0.84
N ILE A 36 -0.50 21.18 1.95
CA ILE A 36 0.62 21.94 2.51
C ILE A 36 1.78 21.93 1.52
N ASN A 37 2.17 23.12 1.12
CA ASN A 37 3.27 23.53 0.27
C ASN A 37 4.64 23.30 0.91
N GLU A 38 5.63 23.14 0.04
CA GLU A 38 7.04 22.79 0.28
C GLU A 38 7.75 23.72 1.28
N GLU A 39 7.88 23.32 2.54
CA GLU A 39 9.09 23.53 3.35
C GLU A 39 9.33 22.30 4.21
N GLY A 40 10.60 21.89 4.33
CA GLY A 40 11.03 20.58 4.82
C GLY A 40 10.35 20.13 6.11
N LEU A 41 9.56 19.06 6.01
CA LEU A 41 8.96 18.37 7.15
C LEU A 41 10.04 17.84 8.09
N LEU A 42 10.09 18.36 9.31
CA LEU A 42 10.77 17.69 10.43
C LEU A 42 10.12 16.31 10.65
N PRO A 43 10.88 15.27 11.01
CA PRO A 43 10.31 13.96 11.30
C PRO A 43 9.29 14.09 12.44
N LEU A 44 8.10 13.51 12.24
CA LEU A 44 7.09 13.40 13.29
C LEU A 44 7.71 12.71 14.49
N ASN A 45 7.50 13.26 15.69
CA ASN A 45 7.87 12.56 16.91
C ASN A 45 6.94 11.34 17.14
N ASP A 46 7.27 10.48 18.09
CA ASP A 46 6.54 9.22 18.32
C ASP A 46 5.03 9.44 18.59
N ASP A 47 4.70 10.50 19.33
CA ASP A 47 3.32 10.88 19.70
C ASP A 47 2.54 11.45 18.48
N GLN A 48 3.20 12.29 17.68
CA GLN A 48 2.68 12.80 16.40
C GLN A 48 2.50 11.69 15.36
N THR A 49 3.38 10.68 15.37
CA THR A 49 3.30 9.52 14.50
C THR A 49 2.11 8.64 14.86
N GLU A 50 1.83 8.46 16.16
CA GLU A 50 0.66 7.73 16.64
C GLU A 50 -0.64 8.45 16.26
N VAL A 51 -0.72 9.76 16.45
CA VAL A 51 -1.90 10.58 16.05
C VAL A 51 -2.08 10.64 14.53
N TYR A 52 -1.00 10.81 13.75
CA TYR A 52 -1.05 10.76 12.29
C TYR A 52 -1.53 9.39 11.79
N ASN A 53 -1.01 8.30 12.38
CA ASN A 53 -1.49 6.96 12.06
C ASN A 53 -2.95 6.76 12.49
N ALA A 54 -3.41 7.33 13.60
CA ALA A 54 -4.81 7.27 14.02
C ALA A 54 -5.76 8.03 13.06
N ILE A 55 -5.34 9.18 12.53
CA ILE A 55 -6.11 9.98 11.56
C ILE A 55 -6.12 9.31 10.18
N VAL A 56 -4.97 8.80 9.71
CA VAL A 56 -4.84 8.13 8.39
C VAL A 56 -5.45 6.71 8.40
N SER A 57 -5.53 6.06 9.56
CA SER A 57 -6.15 4.74 9.72
C SER A 57 -7.66 4.77 9.92
N GLN A 58 -8.31 5.94 9.82
CA GLN A 58 -9.77 6.00 9.89
C GLN A 58 -10.40 5.14 8.79
N SER A 59 -10.87 3.97 9.21
CA SER A 59 -11.69 3.11 8.39
C SER A 59 -13.12 3.63 8.40
N MET A 60 -13.76 3.64 7.24
CA MET A 60 -15.18 3.95 7.12
C MET A 60 -15.93 2.79 6.47
N ARG A 61 -17.25 2.88 6.49
CA ARG A 61 -18.15 1.87 5.93
C ARG A 61 -18.92 2.46 4.76
N ILE A 62 -18.94 1.74 3.65
CA ILE A 62 -19.73 2.10 2.46
C ILE A 62 -20.61 0.93 2.05
N CYS A 63 -21.74 1.19 1.40
CA CYS A 63 -22.58 0.11 0.90
C CYS A 63 -21.89 -0.63 -0.25
N LYS A 64 -22.08 -1.95 -0.36
CA LYS A 64 -21.39 -2.76 -1.39
C LYS A 64 -21.73 -2.40 -2.83
N ASN A 65 -22.90 -1.79 -3.04
CA ASN A 65 -23.34 -1.28 -4.33
C ASN A 65 -22.68 0.05 -4.72
N GLN A 66 -21.93 0.69 -3.81
CA GLN A 66 -21.17 1.89 -4.11
C GLN A 66 -19.76 1.54 -4.60
N ARG A 67 -19.23 2.38 -5.50
CA ARG A 67 -17.84 2.26 -5.94
C ARG A 67 -16.90 2.66 -4.79
N VAL A 68 -15.86 1.86 -4.57
CA VAL A 68 -14.77 2.23 -3.66
C VAL A 68 -14.07 3.48 -4.22
N PRO A 69 -13.90 4.56 -3.42
CA PRO A 69 -13.23 5.77 -3.89
C PRO A 69 -11.77 5.51 -4.32
N LYS A 70 -11.26 6.31 -5.26
CA LYS A 70 -9.87 6.20 -5.72
C LYS A 70 -8.90 6.37 -4.55
N GLY A 71 -7.91 5.48 -4.46
CA GLY A 71 -6.90 5.50 -3.38
C GLY A 71 -7.37 4.87 -2.07
N TRP A 72 -8.59 4.37 -1.99
CA TRP A 72 -9.09 3.58 -0.86
C TRP A 72 -9.02 2.09 -1.16
N VAL A 73 -8.89 1.31 -0.10
CA VAL A 73 -8.82 -0.15 -0.15
C VAL A 73 -9.86 -0.79 0.76
N ILE A 74 -10.33 -1.98 0.41
CA ILE A 74 -11.23 -2.80 1.22
C ILE A 74 -10.40 -3.64 2.19
N THR A 75 -10.71 -3.55 3.48
CA THR A 75 -10.06 -4.32 4.56
C THR A 75 -11.00 -5.33 5.22
N GLY A 76 -12.29 -5.28 4.91
CA GLY A 76 -13.25 -6.29 5.35
C GLY A 76 -14.68 -5.99 4.96
N GLU A 77 -15.58 -6.79 5.51
CA GLU A 77 -17.02 -6.70 5.34
C GLU A 77 -17.70 -6.34 6.64
N ALA A 78 -18.83 -5.65 6.52
CA ALA A 78 -19.70 -5.36 7.64
C ALA A 78 -21.18 -5.49 7.23
N SER A 79 -22.04 -5.50 8.24
CA SER A 79 -23.49 -5.47 8.09
C SER A 79 -24.02 -4.16 8.67
N GLY A 80 -24.92 -3.49 7.96
CA GLY A 80 -25.57 -2.28 8.45
C GLY A 80 -26.94 -2.07 7.82
N ALA A 81 -27.91 -1.60 8.60
CA ALA A 81 -29.27 -1.32 8.11
C ALA A 81 -29.33 -0.11 7.16
N SER A 82 -28.28 0.71 7.13
CA SER A 82 -28.14 1.87 6.23
C SER A 82 -27.97 1.49 4.75
N CYS A 83 -27.69 0.22 4.46
CA CYS A 83 -27.49 -0.28 3.11
C CYS A 83 -28.56 -1.32 2.77
N SER A 84 -29.13 -1.24 1.57
CA SER A 84 -30.05 -2.28 1.06
C SER A 84 -29.29 -3.55 0.68
N GLY A 85 -29.99 -4.69 0.68
CA GLY A 85 -29.48 -5.96 0.16
C GLY A 85 -29.11 -6.98 1.23
N ARG A 86 -28.55 -8.12 0.79
CA ARG A 86 -28.22 -9.26 1.67
C ARG A 86 -26.96 -8.98 2.49
N PHE A 87 -27.01 -9.30 3.77
CA PHE A 87 -25.84 -9.25 4.65
C PHE A 87 -24.78 -10.33 4.30
N PRO A 88 -23.48 -10.01 4.45
CA PRO A 88 -22.92 -8.69 4.72
C PRO A 88 -23.10 -7.76 3.51
N ASN A 89 -23.54 -6.53 3.75
CA ASN A 89 -23.99 -5.58 2.72
C ASN A 89 -23.14 -4.30 2.66
N MET A 90 -22.05 -4.23 3.45
CA MET A 90 -21.13 -3.10 3.46
C MET A 90 -19.67 -3.53 3.31
N TRP A 91 -18.85 -2.63 2.77
CA TRP A 91 -17.40 -2.70 2.81
C TRP A 91 -16.85 -1.86 3.96
N ILE A 92 -15.85 -2.39 4.65
CA ILE A 92 -14.96 -1.59 5.50
C ILE A 92 -13.80 -1.16 4.60
N ILE A 93 -13.63 0.15 4.45
CA ILE A 93 -12.60 0.74 3.60
C ILE A 93 -11.70 1.69 4.39
N LYS A 94 -10.45 1.83 3.97
CA LYS A 94 -9.52 2.86 4.48
C LYS A 94 -8.58 3.35 3.38
N LYS A 95 -7.87 4.46 3.63
CA LYS A 95 -6.64 4.75 2.88
C LYS A 95 -5.52 3.83 3.37
N PRO A 96 -4.75 3.19 2.48
CA PRO A 96 -3.67 2.32 2.91
C PRO A 96 -2.53 3.14 3.53
N SER A 97 -1.97 2.63 4.63
CA SER A 97 -0.75 3.12 5.27
C SER A 97 0.49 2.58 4.55
N THR A 98 1.70 2.78 5.10
CA THR A 98 2.95 2.31 4.47
C THR A 98 2.98 0.79 4.20
N SER A 99 2.30 0.02 5.06
CA SER A 99 2.12 -1.42 4.93
C SER A 99 0.73 -1.78 5.43
N ASP A 100 0.05 -2.71 4.78
CA ASP A 100 -1.31 -3.10 5.12
C ASP A 100 -1.70 -4.49 4.67
N SER A 101 -2.81 -4.98 5.22
CA SER A 101 -3.52 -6.17 4.73
C SER A 101 -4.85 -5.73 4.11
N ILE A 102 -5.08 -6.08 2.85
CA ILE A 102 -6.29 -5.74 2.10
C ILE A 102 -6.98 -7.01 1.62
N CYS A 103 -8.30 -6.98 1.51
CA CYS A 103 -9.03 -8.09 0.88
C CYS A 103 -8.66 -8.18 -0.60
N LYS A 104 -8.56 -9.38 -1.16
CA LYS A 104 -8.18 -9.57 -2.58
C LYS A 104 -9.15 -8.94 -3.58
N ILE A 105 -10.41 -8.75 -3.18
CA ILE A 105 -11.43 -8.05 -3.98
C ILE A 105 -11.24 -6.53 -4.00
N SER A 106 -10.40 -5.99 -3.11
CA SER A 106 -10.10 -4.57 -3.05
C SER A 106 -9.49 -4.08 -4.37
N PRO A 107 -9.81 -2.85 -4.81
CA PRO A 107 -8.94 -2.13 -5.72
C PRO A 107 -7.51 -2.13 -5.18
N PHE A 108 -6.54 -2.35 -6.07
CA PHE A 108 -5.14 -2.36 -5.69
C PHE A 108 -4.58 -0.93 -5.70
N PRO A 109 -3.93 -0.46 -4.62
CA PRO A 109 -3.48 0.92 -4.54
C PRO A 109 -2.22 1.18 -5.38
N ASP A 110 -2.18 2.33 -6.04
CA ASP A 110 -1.03 2.76 -6.84
C ASP A 110 0.24 2.89 -5.98
N GLY A 111 1.37 2.42 -6.51
CA GLY A 111 2.67 2.50 -5.83
C GLY A 111 2.92 1.46 -4.74
N TYR A 112 2.00 0.51 -4.54
CA TYR A 112 2.19 -0.62 -3.63
C TYR A 112 2.68 -1.87 -4.34
N VAL A 113 3.21 -2.80 -3.57
CA VAL A 113 3.60 -4.15 -3.99
C VAL A 113 2.99 -5.20 -3.07
N ILE A 114 2.77 -6.40 -3.59
CA ILE A 114 2.35 -7.56 -2.79
C ILE A 114 3.60 -8.26 -2.24
N THR A 115 3.63 -8.48 -0.93
CA THR A 115 4.73 -9.16 -0.23
C THR A 115 4.35 -10.51 0.33
N ALA A 116 3.05 -10.76 0.51
CA ALA A 116 2.55 -12.06 0.91
C ALA A 116 1.05 -12.19 0.61
N GLU A 117 0.59 -13.42 0.69
CA GLU A 117 -0.80 -13.83 0.74
C GLU A 117 -1.19 -14.17 2.18
N GLY A 118 -2.46 -14.02 2.52
CA GLY A 118 -2.99 -14.39 3.83
C GLY A 118 -4.48 -14.69 3.80
N SER A 119 -5.03 -14.88 5.00
CA SER A 119 -6.43 -15.20 5.22
C SER A 119 -6.99 -14.31 6.32
N SER A 120 -8.22 -13.82 6.14
CA SER A 120 -8.96 -13.08 7.15
C SER A 120 -10.44 -13.36 7.02
N ALA A 121 -11.08 -13.75 8.13
CA ALA A 121 -12.53 -13.94 8.20
C ALA A 121 -13.32 -12.64 7.93
N SER A 122 -12.68 -11.48 8.09
CA SER A 122 -13.29 -10.20 7.76
C SER A 122 -13.42 -9.98 6.25
N CYS A 123 -12.62 -10.66 5.43
CA CYS A 123 -12.66 -10.53 3.98
C CYS A 123 -13.61 -11.59 3.36
N PRO A 124 -14.26 -11.27 2.24
CA PRO A 124 -15.12 -12.23 1.56
C PRO A 124 -14.33 -13.36 0.90
N HIS A 125 -15.08 -14.32 0.37
CA HIS A 125 -14.61 -15.43 -0.45
C HIS A 125 -13.71 -16.43 0.31
N GLN A 126 -13.30 -17.48 -0.40
CA GLN A 126 -12.51 -18.55 0.15
C GLN A 126 -11.09 -18.10 0.49
N PHE A 127 -10.54 -18.67 1.55
CA PHE A 127 -9.14 -18.51 1.88
C PHE A 127 -8.24 -19.16 0.82
N PRO A 128 -7.07 -18.58 0.52
CA PRO A 128 -6.58 -17.29 1.02
C PRO A 128 -7.24 -16.09 0.30
N ASN A 129 -7.65 -15.09 1.08
CA ASN A 129 -8.46 -13.96 0.61
C ASN A 129 -7.89 -12.57 0.94
N VAL A 130 -6.62 -12.52 1.39
CA VAL A 130 -5.92 -11.27 1.73
C VAL A 130 -4.63 -11.13 0.94
N TRP A 131 -4.33 -9.90 0.52
CA TRP A 131 -3.00 -9.46 0.11
C TRP A 131 -2.33 -8.67 1.24
N LYS A 132 -1.10 -9.02 1.59
CA LYS A 132 -0.22 -8.13 2.36
C LYS A 132 0.51 -7.23 1.37
N ILE A 133 0.32 -5.93 1.54
CA ILE A 133 0.83 -4.89 0.65
C ILE A 133 1.73 -3.92 1.39
N LYS A 134 2.64 -3.28 0.67
CA LYS A 134 3.43 -2.15 1.19
C LYS A 134 3.92 -1.23 0.09
N LYS A 135 4.31 -0.01 0.45
CA LYS A 135 5.16 0.81 -0.41
C LYS A 135 6.57 0.19 -0.45
N PRO A 136 7.12 -0.08 -1.64
CA PRO A 136 8.45 -0.68 -1.78
C PRO A 136 9.53 0.29 -1.29
N ARG A 137 10.55 -0.24 -0.60
CA ARG A 137 11.77 0.50 -0.25
C ARG A 137 12.81 0.36 -1.35
N GLN A 138 13.94 1.06 -1.21
CA GLN A 138 15.06 1.06 -2.18
C GLN A 138 15.46 -0.35 -2.66
N SER A 139 15.39 -1.36 -1.79
CA SER A 139 15.58 -2.78 -2.14
C SER A 139 14.62 -3.64 -1.33
N GLU A 140 13.96 -4.59 -1.98
CA GLU A 140 12.88 -5.37 -1.37
C GLU A 140 12.70 -6.73 -2.07
N SER A 141 12.05 -7.68 -1.39
CA SER A 141 11.50 -8.89 -2.02
C SER A 141 9.98 -8.73 -2.17
N ILE A 142 9.45 -9.03 -3.35
CA ILE A 142 8.01 -8.97 -3.65
C ILE A 142 7.54 -10.30 -4.24
N CYS A 143 6.26 -10.63 -4.05
CA CYS A 143 5.69 -11.79 -4.73
C CYS A 143 5.61 -11.53 -6.23
N LYS A 144 5.88 -12.55 -7.06
CA LYS A 144 5.86 -12.42 -8.53
C LYS A 144 4.50 -12.03 -9.11
N VAL A 145 3.41 -12.28 -8.37
CA VAL A 145 2.06 -11.82 -8.71
C VAL A 145 1.91 -10.30 -8.61
N SER A 146 2.78 -9.63 -7.86
CA SER A 146 2.82 -8.17 -7.78
C SER A 146 3.31 -7.57 -9.10
N LYS A 147 2.67 -6.50 -9.55
CA LYS A 147 3.23 -5.64 -10.58
C LYS A 147 4.56 -5.05 -10.09
N LEU A 148 5.57 -5.01 -10.95
CA LEU A 148 6.83 -4.34 -10.66
C LEU A 148 6.61 -2.82 -10.62
N PRO A 149 7.06 -2.11 -9.57
CA PRO A 149 6.97 -0.65 -9.51
C PRO A 149 7.77 0.03 -10.61
N LYS A 150 7.33 1.24 -11.04
CA LYS A 150 8.08 2.06 -11.99
C LYS A 150 9.48 2.35 -11.43
N ASN A 151 10.49 2.32 -12.30
CA ASN A 151 11.91 2.58 -11.98
C ASN A 151 12.57 1.58 -11.02
N TYR A 152 11.96 0.42 -10.77
CA TYR A 152 12.62 -0.70 -10.12
C TYR A 152 13.16 -1.68 -11.17
N ILE A 153 14.24 -2.35 -10.83
CA ILE A 153 14.79 -3.49 -11.57
C ILE A 153 14.65 -4.77 -10.77
N ILE A 154 14.53 -5.90 -11.47
CA ILE A 154 14.64 -7.24 -10.90
C ILE A 154 16.12 -7.63 -10.87
N THR A 155 16.62 -8.04 -9.70
CA THR A 155 18.02 -8.45 -9.51
C THR A 155 18.20 -9.94 -9.35
N SER A 156 17.17 -10.64 -8.87
CA SER A 156 17.13 -12.10 -8.80
C SER A 156 15.74 -12.64 -8.52
N GLU A 157 15.59 -13.95 -8.56
CA GLU A 157 14.44 -14.67 -8.05
C GLU A 157 14.77 -15.51 -6.81
N SER A 158 13.73 -15.79 -6.03
CA SER A 158 13.79 -16.72 -4.91
C SER A 158 12.42 -17.34 -4.65
N SER A 159 12.31 -18.10 -3.57
CA SER A 159 11.08 -18.78 -3.15
C SER A 159 10.68 -18.33 -1.75
N SER A 160 9.38 -18.18 -1.52
CA SER A 160 8.82 -17.92 -0.19
C SER A 160 7.44 -18.55 -0.06
N ALA A 161 7.22 -19.31 1.01
CA ALA A 161 5.91 -19.87 1.35
C ALA A 161 4.84 -18.79 1.62
N SER A 162 5.25 -17.55 1.89
CA SER A 162 4.34 -16.42 2.07
C SER A 162 3.74 -15.92 0.77
N CYS A 163 4.38 -16.19 -0.38
CA CYS A 163 3.88 -15.79 -1.68
C CYS A 163 3.05 -16.90 -2.31
N PRO A 164 2.02 -16.55 -3.10
CA PRO A 164 1.21 -17.55 -3.78
C PRO A 164 1.97 -18.20 -4.94
N HIS A 165 1.35 -19.23 -5.52
CA HIS A 165 1.80 -19.93 -6.73
C HIS A 165 3.12 -20.69 -6.58
N GLN A 166 3.55 -21.31 -7.68
CA GLN A 166 4.70 -22.21 -7.72
C GLN A 166 6.03 -21.48 -7.54
N PHE A 167 6.95 -22.15 -6.84
CA PHE A 167 8.32 -21.69 -6.71
C PHE A 167 9.10 -21.77 -8.04
N PRO A 168 10.01 -20.83 -8.34
CA PRO A 168 10.30 -19.60 -7.58
C PRO A 168 9.21 -18.54 -7.77
N ASN A 169 8.72 -17.99 -6.66
CA ASN A 169 7.56 -17.09 -6.61
C ASN A 169 7.86 -15.70 -6.03
N VAL A 170 9.14 -15.36 -5.85
CA VAL A 170 9.59 -14.05 -5.38
C VAL A 170 10.52 -13.39 -6.40
N TRP A 171 10.35 -12.07 -6.58
CA TRP A 171 11.36 -11.20 -7.19
C TRP A 171 12.11 -10.43 -6.11
N LYS A 172 13.44 -10.40 -6.18
CA LYS A 172 14.24 -9.37 -5.50
C LYS A 172 14.33 -8.16 -6.42
N ILE A 173 13.97 -7.00 -5.91
CA ILE A 173 13.87 -5.76 -6.67
C ILE A 173 14.64 -4.65 -5.97
N LYS A 174 15.10 -3.66 -6.75
CA LYS A 174 15.66 -2.43 -6.21
C LYS A 174 15.53 -1.27 -7.18
N THR A 175 15.69 -0.04 -6.70
CA THR A 175 15.99 1.09 -7.58
C THR A 175 17.44 0.99 -8.06
N PRO A 176 17.71 1.09 -9.37
CA PRO A 176 19.06 0.99 -9.92
C PRO A 176 19.97 2.15 -9.48
N ARG A 177 21.27 1.91 -9.38
CA ARG A 177 22.30 2.96 -9.19
C ARG A 177 22.74 3.56 -10.53
N SER A 178 23.78 4.40 -10.57
CA SER A 178 24.31 4.98 -11.82
C SER A 178 24.78 3.93 -12.82
N THR A 179 25.33 2.81 -12.34
CA THR A 179 25.59 1.60 -13.10
C THR A 179 25.08 0.41 -12.30
N ASP A 180 24.40 -0.52 -12.95
CA ASP A 180 23.84 -1.68 -12.28
C ASP A 180 23.72 -2.90 -13.20
N THR A 181 23.41 -4.05 -12.62
CA THR A 181 23.07 -5.27 -13.37
C THR A 181 21.69 -5.76 -12.93
N MET A 182 20.81 -6.00 -13.89
CA MET A 182 19.48 -6.54 -13.68
C MET A 182 19.33 -7.89 -14.38
N CYS A 183 18.37 -8.71 -13.94
CA CYS A 183 17.93 -9.85 -14.73
C CYS A 183 17.36 -9.35 -16.06
N SER A 184 17.63 -10.05 -17.17
CA SER A 184 17.23 -9.59 -18.51
C SER A 184 15.71 -9.57 -18.72
N ILE A 185 14.93 -10.24 -17.86
CA ILE A 185 13.47 -10.14 -17.84
C ILE A 185 12.98 -8.82 -17.20
N SER A 186 13.83 -8.12 -16.47
CA SER A 186 13.50 -6.83 -15.88
C SER A 186 13.24 -5.80 -16.97
N PRO A 187 12.17 -4.98 -16.86
CA PRO A 187 12.03 -3.82 -17.72
C PRO A 187 13.21 -2.86 -17.51
N LEU A 188 13.63 -2.20 -18.59
CA LEU A 188 14.66 -1.16 -18.56
C LEU A 188 14.08 0.09 -17.88
N PRO A 189 14.69 0.61 -16.81
CA PRO A 189 14.25 1.84 -16.17
C PRO A 189 14.40 3.05 -17.10
N GLU A 190 13.52 4.03 -16.93
CA GLU A 190 13.57 5.28 -17.68
C GLU A 190 14.89 6.02 -17.40
N GLY A 191 15.54 6.55 -18.45
CA GLY A 191 16.84 7.22 -18.34
C GLY A 191 18.05 6.30 -18.20
N TYR A 192 17.92 5.00 -18.50
CA TYR A 192 19.02 4.05 -18.53
C TYR A 192 19.26 3.49 -19.93
N VAL A 193 20.51 3.15 -20.22
CA VAL A 193 20.91 2.40 -21.41
C VAL A 193 21.59 1.10 -21.04
N ILE A 194 21.48 0.12 -21.94
CA ILE A 194 22.15 -1.17 -21.82
C ILE A 194 23.61 -1.03 -22.27
N THR A 195 24.54 -1.46 -21.44
CA THR A 195 25.99 -1.39 -21.72
C THR A 195 26.65 -2.76 -21.84
N GLY A 196 25.91 -3.84 -21.56
CA GLY A 196 26.44 -5.20 -21.70
C GLY A 196 25.47 -6.27 -21.26
N ARG A 197 25.88 -7.53 -21.43
CA ARG A 197 25.14 -8.73 -21.02
C ARG A 197 26.04 -9.67 -20.24
N GLY A 198 25.45 -10.51 -19.41
CA GLY A 198 26.16 -11.52 -18.64
C GLY A 198 25.25 -12.65 -18.21
N SER A 199 25.73 -13.47 -17.28
CA SER A 199 25.02 -14.66 -16.79
C SER A 199 25.04 -14.68 -15.26
N SER A 200 23.93 -15.07 -14.65
CA SER A 200 23.81 -15.29 -13.21
C SER A 200 22.83 -16.41 -12.92
N ALA A 201 23.21 -17.35 -12.06
CA ALA A 201 22.31 -18.41 -11.59
C ALA A 201 21.14 -17.87 -10.76
N SER A 202 21.21 -16.62 -10.29
CA SER A 202 20.13 -16.00 -9.51
C SER A 202 19.02 -15.39 -10.37
N CYS A 203 19.22 -15.29 -11.68
CA CYS A 203 18.22 -14.78 -12.61
C CYS A 203 17.55 -15.95 -13.35
N PRO A 204 16.25 -15.84 -13.65
CA PRO A 204 15.56 -16.85 -14.46
C PRO A 204 16.05 -16.84 -15.91
N GLY A 205 15.72 -17.91 -16.63
CA GLY A 205 15.90 -17.99 -18.08
C GLY A 205 17.30 -18.45 -18.52
N ARG A 206 17.48 -18.51 -19.85
CA ARG A 206 18.72 -19.00 -20.48
C ARG A 206 19.81 -17.94 -20.46
N PHE A 207 21.06 -18.39 -20.32
CA PHE A 207 22.22 -17.51 -20.43
C PHE A 207 22.41 -16.98 -21.86
N PRO A 208 22.82 -15.70 -22.04
CA PRO A 208 23.00 -14.67 -21.01
C PRO A 208 21.65 -14.14 -20.48
N ASN A 209 21.48 -14.12 -19.16
CA ASN A 209 20.24 -13.75 -18.47
C ASN A 209 20.37 -12.51 -17.57
N THR A 210 21.48 -11.77 -17.70
CA THR A 210 21.65 -10.47 -17.06
C THR A 210 21.99 -9.37 -18.05
N THR A 211 21.63 -8.15 -17.68
CA THR A 211 21.82 -6.95 -18.47
C THR A 211 22.48 -5.88 -17.60
N LYS A 212 23.63 -5.39 -18.04
CA LYS A 212 24.31 -4.24 -17.43
C LYS A 212 23.67 -2.96 -17.95
N ILE A 213 23.35 -2.05 -17.05
CA ILE A 213 22.70 -0.78 -17.35
C ILE A 213 23.51 0.38 -16.79
N LYS A 214 23.47 1.52 -17.47
CA LYS A 214 24.08 2.78 -17.04
C LYS A 214 23.07 3.92 -17.20
N LYS A 215 23.00 4.81 -16.23
CA LYS A 215 22.17 6.02 -16.28
C LYS A 215 22.74 6.97 -17.35
N LEU A 216 21.84 7.52 -18.18
CA LEU A 216 22.13 8.57 -19.16
C LEU A 216 22.49 9.88 -18.47
#